data_AF-A0A0F9MLX6-F1
#
_entry.id   AF-A0A0F9MLX6-F1
#
_cell.length_a   1.000
_cell.length_b   1.000
_cell.length_c   1.000
_cell.angle_alpha   90.00
_cell.angle_beta   90.00
_cell.angle_gamma   90.00
#
_symmetry.space_group_name_H-M   'P 1'
#
loop_
_entity.id
_entity.type
_entity.pdbx_description
1 polymer ?
#
loop_
_entity_poly.entity_id
_entity_poly.type
_entity_poly.pdbx_seq_one_letter_code
_entity_poly.pdbx_strand_id
1 'polypeptide(L)'
;MLFLGFGTGRYLSHNLTFVLVSFFILFLSTKRNLKVSLPFLLGLIIHLLLDIPYVPFFFPFISYEWVVIDEPLLFWIDALLTKPIIQITEIAGVVFLVFILIKNKLYHLKEIKVYLKGEGLSIQHE
;
A
#
# COMPACT_ATOMS: atom_id res chain seq x y z
N MET A 1 17.07 17.87 11.88
CA MET A 1 15.63 18.17 12.00
C MET A 1 14.98 18.08 10.62
N LEU A 2 14.21 17.01 10.35
CA LEU A 2 13.31 16.96 9.20
C LEU A 2 12.21 18.00 9.43
N PHE A 3 12.12 18.97 8.53
CA PHE A 3 11.74 20.37 8.78
C PHE A 3 10.29 20.66 9.25
N LEU A 4 9.51 19.65 9.64
CA LEU A 4 8.11 19.80 10.06
C LEU A 4 7.67 18.81 11.16
N GLY A 5 8.60 18.12 11.83
CA GLY A 5 8.22 17.08 12.79
C GLY A 5 7.56 15.85 12.15
N PHE A 6 7.56 15.77 10.81
CA PHE A 6 7.27 14.57 10.02
C PHE A 6 8.43 13.58 10.13
N GLY A 7 8.72 13.12 11.35
CA GLY A 7 9.60 11.98 11.57
C GLY A 7 9.05 10.81 10.77
N THR A 8 9.73 10.43 9.68
CA THR A 8 9.37 9.35 8.76
C THR A 8 7.96 9.45 8.13
N GLY A 9 7.87 9.62 6.79
CA GLY A 9 6.60 9.54 6.06
C GLY A 9 5.79 8.25 6.33
N ARG A 10 6.45 7.23 6.90
CA ARG A 10 5.86 5.99 7.42
C ARG A 10 4.73 6.25 8.41
N TYR A 11 4.89 7.12 9.41
CA TYR A 11 3.81 7.35 10.39
C TYR A 11 2.57 8.01 9.80
N LEU A 12 2.74 8.80 8.73
CA LEU A 12 1.63 9.39 8.00
C LEU A 12 0.93 8.40 7.07
N SER A 13 1.68 7.48 6.45
CA SER A 13 1.13 6.52 5.48
C SER A 13 0.68 5.19 6.08
N HIS A 14 1.13 4.86 7.30
CA HIS A 14 0.83 3.60 7.98
C HIS A 14 -0.07 3.84 9.22
N ASN A 15 -1.05 4.75 9.10
CA ASN A 15 -2.12 4.89 10.10
C ASN A 15 -3.49 4.59 9.49
N LEU A 16 -4.48 4.30 10.35
CA LEU A 16 -5.83 3.92 9.95
C LEU A 16 -6.50 4.99 9.10
N THR A 17 -6.32 6.27 9.47
CA THR A 17 -6.89 7.41 8.72
C THR A 17 -6.41 7.43 7.28
N PHE A 18 -5.10 7.28 7.07
CA PHE A 18 -4.51 7.23 5.75
C PHE A 18 -4.98 6.02 4.95
N VAL A 19 -5.10 4.85 5.59
CA VAL A 19 -5.61 3.64 4.94
C VAL A 19 -7.05 3.82 4.48
N LEU A 20 -7.92 4.37 5.32
CA LEU A 20 -9.31 4.62 4.96
C LEU A 20 -9.42 5.67 3.84
N VAL A 21 -8.72 6.80 3.97
CA VAL A 21 -8.76 7.88 2.98
C VAL A 21 -8.24 7.40 1.63
N SER A 22 -7.09 6.71 1.60
CA SER A 22 -6.51 6.21 0.35
C SER A 22 -7.39 5.13 -0.29
N PHE A 23 -8.01 4.24 0.51
CA PHE A 23 -9.02 3.31 0.01
C PHE A 23 -10.22 4.03 -0.60
N PHE A 24 -10.81 5.02 0.08
CA PHE A 24 -11.97 5.74 -0.45
C PHE A 24 -11.64 6.52 -1.73
N ILE A 25 -10.48 7.17 -1.78
CA ILE A 25 -10.01 7.85 -3.00
C ILE A 25 -9.88 6.85 -4.15
N LEU A 26 -9.24 5.70 -3.92
CA LEU A 26 -9.10 4.67 -4.95
C LEU A 26 -10.46 4.10 -5.36
N PHE A 27 -11.31 3.74 -4.41
CA PHE A 27 -12.65 3.20 -4.64
C PHE A 27 -13.49 4.13 -5.50
N LEU A 28 -13.51 5.44 -5.21
CA LEU A 28 -14.23 6.42 -6.02
C LEU A 28 -13.58 6.61 -7.39
N SER A 29 -12.25 6.73 -7.46
CA SER A 29 -11.51 6.93 -8.71
C SER A 29 -11.63 5.76 -9.69
N THR A 30 -11.81 4.55 -9.15
CA THR A 30 -12.00 3.29 -9.89
C THR A 30 -13.47 3.00 -10.20
N LYS A 31 -14.36 4.00 -10.12
CA LYS A 31 -15.81 3.84 -10.33
C LYS A 31 -16.42 2.72 -9.46
N ARG A 32 -15.97 2.60 -8.21
CA ARG A 32 -16.43 1.60 -7.24
C ARG A 32 -16.06 0.16 -7.60
N ASN A 33 -14.98 -0.04 -8.36
CA ASN A 33 -14.49 -1.36 -8.72
C ASN A 33 -13.92 -2.11 -7.49
N LEU A 34 -14.73 -2.98 -6.90
CA LEU A 34 -14.35 -3.80 -5.74
C LEU A 34 -13.22 -4.79 -6.03
N LYS A 35 -13.05 -5.22 -7.30
CA LYS A 35 -11.96 -6.14 -7.68
C LYS A 35 -10.57 -5.50 -7.58
N VAL A 36 -10.50 -4.17 -7.55
CA VAL A 36 -9.25 -3.40 -7.40
C VAL A 36 -9.14 -2.83 -6.00
N SER A 37 -10.21 -2.19 -5.52
CA SER A 37 -10.20 -1.48 -4.24
C SER A 37 -10.12 -2.40 -3.01
N LEU A 38 -10.74 -3.59 -3.02
CA LEU A 38 -10.64 -4.52 -1.88
C LEU A 38 -9.24 -5.14 -1.74
N PRO A 39 -8.59 -5.67 -2.79
CA PRO A 39 -7.20 -6.13 -2.67
C PRO A 39 -6.25 -5.04 -2.19
N PHE A 40 -6.44 -3.79 -2.65
CA PHE A 40 -5.69 -2.65 -2.16
C PHE A 40 -5.87 -2.42 -0.65
N LEU A 41 -7.12 -2.40 -0.16
CA LEU A 41 -7.41 -2.26 1.26
C LEU A 41 -6.78 -3.40 2.09
N LEU A 42 -6.89 -4.64 1.62
CA LEU A 42 -6.30 -5.80 2.29
C LEU A 42 -4.78 -5.67 2.38
N GLY A 43 -4.12 -5.25 1.31
CA GLY A 43 -2.68 -4.98 1.32
C GLY A 43 -2.29 -3.91 2.35
N LEU A 44 -3.02 -2.80 2.40
CA LEU A 44 -2.78 -1.75 3.39
C LEU A 44 -3.01 -2.20 4.83
N ILE A 45 -4.04 -3.02 5.09
CA ILE A 45 -4.30 -3.57 6.42
C ILE A 45 -3.15 -4.49 6.84
N ILE A 46 -2.63 -5.34 5.94
CA ILE A 46 -1.47 -6.19 6.25
C ILE A 46 -0.26 -5.32 6.61
N HIS A 47 0.01 -4.24 5.87
CA HIS A 47 1.08 -3.31 6.22
C HIS A 47 0.90 -2.66 7.59
N LEU A 48 -0.33 -2.26 7.97
CA LEU A 48 -0.61 -1.77 9.33
C LEU A 48 -0.30 -2.82 10.41
N LEU A 49 -0.66 -4.08 10.17
CA LEU A 49 -0.44 -5.17 11.12
C LEU A 49 1.06 -5.48 11.29
N LEU A 50 1.83 -5.45 10.21
CA LEU A 50 3.29 -5.67 10.25
C LEU A 50 4.03 -4.54 10.97
N ASP A 51 3.41 -3.37 11.05
CA ASP A 51 3.97 -2.19 11.68
C ASP A 51 3.63 -2.08 13.18
N ILE A 52 2.88 -3.03 13.76
CA ILE A 52 2.68 -3.13 15.21
C ILE A 52 4.00 -3.55 15.88
N PRO A 53 4.43 -2.92 17.00
CA PRO A 53 3.85 -1.76 17.69
C PRO A 53 4.46 -0.41 17.26
N TYR A 54 5.29 -0.39 16.22
CA TYR A 54 6.11 0.75 15.82
C TYR A 54 5.32 1.92 15.22
N VAL A 55 4.14 1.66 14.64
CA VAL A 55 3.32 2.70 14.02
C VAL A 55 1.96 2.87 14.72
N PRO A 56 1.61 4.11 15.09
CA PRO A 56 0.33 4.42 15.70
C PRO A 56 -0.85 4.35 14.73
N PHE A 57 -1.85 3.53 15.07
CA PHE A 57 -3.06 3.36 14.26
C PHE A 57 -3.90 4.63 14.17
N PHE A 58 -4.00 5.43 15.24
CA PHE A 58 -4.90 6.58 15.33
C PHE A 58 -4.17 7.93 15.28
N PHE A 59 -2.91 7.97 14.85
CA PHE A 59 -2.23 9.25 14.62
C PHE A 59 -2.99 10.10 13.57
N PRO A 60 -3.11 11.44 13.74
CA PRO A 60 -2.58 12.28 14.82
C PRO A 60 -3.55 12.52 15.99
N PHE A 61 -4.64 11.77 16.11
CA PHE A 61 -5.71 12.06 17.07
C PHE A 61 -5.40 11.66 18.51
N ILE A 62 -4.43 10.76 18.72
CA ILE A 62 -3.98 10.29 20.04
C ILE A 62 -2.47 10.50 20.15
N SER A 63 -1.99 10.82 21.36
CA SER A 63 -0.55 10.90 21.66
C SER A 63 0.06 9.51 21.81
N TYR A 64 1.22 9.29 21.20
CA TYR A 64 1.94 8.02 21.27
C TYR A 64 3.35 8.23 21.83
N GLU A 65 3.85 7.21 22.51
CA GLU A 65 5.28 7.11 22.80
C GLU A 65 6.00 6.75 21.50
N TRP A 66 6.82 7.68 21.01
CA TRP A 66 7.53 7.50 19.76
C TRP A 66 8.83 6.75 20.02
N VAL A 67 9.01 5.63 19.32
CA VAL A 67 10.34 5.03 19.18
C VAL A 67 11.11 5.89 18.20
N VAL A 68 12.05 6.69 18.72
CA VAL A 68 12.96 7.46 17.87
C VAL A 68 13.95 6.49 17.24
N ILE A 69 13.90 6.38 15.91
CA ILE A 69 14.87 5.62 15.13
C ILE A 69 15.90 6.60 14.60
N ASP A 70 17.11 6.56 15.16
CA ASP A 70 18.20 7.49 14.81
C ASP A 70 18.66 7.31 13.34
N GLU A 71 18.71 6.07 12.87
CA GLU A 71 19.14 5.70 11.52
C GLU A 71 18.04 4.93 10.77
N PRO A 72 16.97 5.62 10.30
CA PRO A 72 15.78 4.98 9.76
C PRO A 72 16.05 4.13 8.52
N LEU A 73 16.98 4.57 7.66
CA LEU A 73 17.32 3.86 6.44
C LEU A 73 18.01 2.52 6.73
N LEU A 74 18.96 2.50 7.67
CA LEU A 74 19.63 1.27 8.09
C LEU A 74 18.68 0.32 8.80
N PHE A 75 17.80 0.84 9.66
CA PHE A 75 16.74 0.04 10.28
C PHE A 75 15.80 -0.61 9.24
N TRP A 76 15.44 0.10 8.17
CA TRP A 76 14.58 -0.47 7.12
C TRP A 76 15.31 -1.53 6.29
N ILE A 77 16.58 -1.30 5.94
CA ILE A 77 17.41 -2.30 5.24
C ILE A 77 17.55 -3.55 6.12
N ASP A 78 17.89 -3.38 7.40
CA ASP A 78 17.98 -4.50 8.33
C ASP A 78 16.65 -5.26 8.39
N ALA A 79 15.53 -4.56 8.62
CA ALA A 79 14.21 -5.18 8.67
C ALA A 79 13.87 -5.96 7.39
N LEU A 80 14.21 -5.43 6.20
CA LEU A 80 14.00 -6.13 4.93
C LEU A 80 14.87 -7.38 4.81
N LEU A 81 16.09 -7.36 5.33
CA LEU A 81 17.04 -8.48 5.23
C LEU A 81 16.86 -9.53 6.33
N THR A 82 16.36 -9.15 7.50
CA THR A 82 16.33 -10.01 8.69
C THR A 82 14.94 -10.49 9.07
N LYS A 83 13.85 -9.82 8.64
CA LYS A 83 12.48 -10.20 9.00
C LYS A 83 11.82 -11.00 7.87
N PRO A 84 11.63 -12.34 8.02
CA PRO A 84 11.09 -13.18 6.95
C PRO A 84 9.68 -12.79 6.53
N ILE A 85 8.85 -12.30 7.46
CA ILE A 85 7.48 -11.91 7.17
C ILE A 85 7.46 -10.72 6.18
N ILE A 86 8.34 -9.73 6.38
CA ILE A 86 8.46 -8.58 5.47
C ILE A 86 8.86 -9.08 4.07
N GLN A 87 9.87 -9.95 4.00
CA GLN A 87 10.31 -10.53 2.72
C GLN A 87 9.19 -11.28 2.00
N ILE A 88 8.43 -12.10 2.71
CA ILE A 88 7.29 -12.84 2.16
C ILE A 88 6.25 -11.88 1.60
N THR A 89 5.89 -10.83 2.34
CA THR A 89 4.87 -9.87 1.87
C THR A 89 5.34 -9.05 0.68
N GLU A 90 6.61 -8.63 0.64
CA GLU A 90 7.19 -7.91 -0.50
C GLU A 90 7.24 -8.79 -1.75
N ILE A 91 7.76 -10.02 -1.63
CA ILE A 91 7.83 -10.97 -2.74
C ILE A 91 6.42 -11.32 -3.24
N ALA A 92 5.48 -11.58 -2.33
CA ALA A 92 4.09 -11.87 -2.70
C ALA A 92 3.46 -10.68 -3.44
N GLY A 93 3.70 -9.44 -2.99
CA GLY A 93 3.23 -8.24 -3.67
C GLY A 93 3.73 -8.14 -5.11
N VAL A 94 5.03 -8.34 -5.33
CA VAL A 94 5.63 -8.34 -6.68
C VAL A 94 5.06 -9.46 -7.55
N VAL A 95 4.97 -10.67 -7.02
CA VAL A 95 4.42 -11.83 -7.73
C VAL A 95 2.95 -11.59 -8.14
N PHE A 96 2.13 -11.07 -7.23
CA PHE A 96 0.74 -10.75 -7.54
C PHE A 96 0.61 -9.63 -8.57
N LEU A 97 1.45 -8.59 -8.50
CA LEU A 97 1.47 -7.54 -9.50
C LEU A 97 1.78 -8.11 -10.89
N VAL A 98 2.85 -8.89 -11.01
CA VAL A 98 3.24 -9.54 -12.27
C VAL A 98 2.13 -10.46 -12.78
N PHE A 99 1.54 -11.26 -11.90
CA PHE A 99 0.42 -12.13 -12.24
C PHE A 99 -0.79 -11.35 -12.78
N ILE A 100 -1.18 -10.24 -12.13
CA ILE A 100 -2.30 -9.40 -12.57
C ILE A 100 -2.01 -8.78 -13.94
N LEU A 101 -0.80 -8.27 -14.15
CA LEU A 101 -0.40 -7.66 -15.41
C LEU A 101 -0.47 -8.67 -16.57
N ILE A 102 0.10 -9.87 -16.39
CA ILE A 102 0.12 -10.91 -17.43
C ILE A 102 -1.28 -11.47 -17.66
N LYS A 103 -2.00 -11.85 -16.60
CA LYS A 103 -3.32 -12.50 -16.70
C LYS A 103 -4.35 -11.60 -17.37
N ASN A 104 -4.26 -10.29 -17.16
CA ASN A 104 -5.18 -9.30 -17.72
C ASN A 104 -4.62 -8.56 -18.94
N LYS A 105 -3.44 -8.95 -19.46
CA LYS A 105 -2.77 -8.32 -20.61
C LYS A 105 -2.61 -6.80 -20.49
N LEU A 106 -2.23 -6.33 -19.31
CA LEU A 106 -2.13 -4.91 -18.98
C LEU A 106 -0.78 -4.31 -19.41
N TYR A 107 -0.51 -4.33 -20.72
CA TYR A 107 0.78 -3.91 -21.26
C TYR A 107 0.85 -2.43 -21.62
N HIS A 108 -0.29 -1.75 -21.76
CA HIS A 108 -0.32 -0.31 -21.98
C HIS A 108 -1.25 0.42 -20.99
N LEU A 109 -1.04 1.74 -20.90
CA LEU A 109 -1.77 2.61 -19.97
C LEU A 109 -3.28 2.62 -20.24
N LYS A 110 -3.70 2.35 -21.49
CA LYS A 110 -5.11 2.30 -21.88
C LYS A 110 -5.80 1.11 -21.22
N GLU A 111 -5.24 -0.08 -21.31
CA GLU A 111 -5.78 -1.30 -20.73
C GLU A 111 -5.79 -1.21 -19.19
N ILE A 112 -4.74 -0.65 -18.59
CA ILE A 112 -4.69 -0.39 -17.14
C ILE A 112 -5.85 0.53 -16.73
N LYS A 113 -6.07 1.64 -17.43
CA LYS A 113 -7.15 2.58 -17.10
C LYS A 113 -8.54 1.95 -17.24
N VAL A 114 -8.74 1.09 -18.24
CA VAL A 114 -9.99 0.34 -18.45
C VAL A 114 -10.19 -0.68 -17.32
N TYR A 115 -9.16 -1.48 -17.03
CA TYR A 115 -9.15 -2.47 -15.95
C TYR A 115 -9.46 -1.83 -14.58
N LEU A 116 -8.81 -0.72 -14.27
CA LEU A 116 -9.03 0.01 -13.02
C LEU A 116 -10.49 0.45 -12.86
N LYS A 117 -11.13 0.91 -13.95
CA LYS A 117 -12.54 1.33 -13.94
C LYS A 117 -13.54 0.18 -13.84
N GLY A 118 -13.09 -1.07 -13.91
CA GLY A 118 -13.97 -2.24 -13.95
C GLY A 118 -14.77 -2.36 -15.24
N GLU A 119 -14.40 -1.58 -16.25
CA GLU A 119 -14.88 -1.73 -17.62
C GLU A 119 -14.24 -3.03 -18.13
N GLY A 120 -15.06 -4.01 -18.52
CA GLY A 120 -14.52 -5.26 -19.07
C GLY A 120 -13.57 -4.92 -20.22
N LEU A 121 -12.40 -5.57 -20.28
CA LEU A 121 -11.55 -5.55 -21.46
C LEU A 121 -12.31 -6.32 -22.55
N SER A 122 -13.33 -5.68 -23.14
CA SER A 122 -13.94 -6.16 -24.37
C SER A 122 -12.80 -6.23 -25.36
N ILE A 123 -12.45 -7.44 -25.74
CA ILE A 123 -11.50 -7.73 -26.80
C ILE A 123 -12.04 -7.02 -28.04
N GLN A 124 -11.58 -5.80 -28.28
CA GLN A 124 -11.69 -5.14 -29.59
C GLN A 124 -10.60 -5.77 -30.45
N HIS A 125 -10.85 -7.00 -30.90
CA HIS A 125 -10.22 -7.52 -32.11
C HIS A 125 -11.22 -7.29 -33.23
N GLU A 126 -11.07 -6.16 -33.92
CA GLU A 126 -11.21 -6.12 -35.38
C GLU A 126 -9.81 -6.23 -35.97
#